data_AF-A0A1E4BBM2-F1
#
_entry.id   AF-A0A1E4BBM2-F1
#
_cell.length_a   1.000
_cell.length_b   1.000
_cell.length_c   1.000
_cell.angle_alpha   90.00
_cell.angle_beta   90.00
_cell.angle_gamma   90.00
#
_symmetry.space_group_name_H-M   'P 1'
#
loop_
_entity.id
_entity.type
_entity.pdbx_description
1 polymer ?
#
loop_
_entity_poly.entity_id
_entity_poly.type
_entity_poly.pdbx_seq_one_letter_code
_entity_poly.pdbx_strand_id
1 'polypeptide(L)'
;MVTRATGAVLAILALAALAPAARTRQSTLGAQGSAPPLNWYKGNTHTHTLNSDGDSSPDDVARWYREHGYHFLVLSDHNFLTSTDGLNALLGADERFLIIPGEEATCSTWCARRAGRRSSRRCNATSTPFARQAASRTSTIPTSGGPSPPPTSPV
;
A
#
# COMPACT_ATOMS: atom_id res chain seq x y z
N MET A 1 -0.07 -49.61 -86.81
CA MET A 1 1.01 -50.44 -86.22
C MET A 1 1.11 -50.09 -84.73
N VAL A 2 0.96 -51.12 -83.87
CA VAL A 2 1.45 -51.28 -82.47
C VAL A 2 0.77 -50.40 -81.38
N THR A 3 -0.26 -50.88 -80.63
CA THR A 3 -0.28 -51.55 -79.28
C THR A 3 0.34 -50.73 -78.13
N ARG A 4 -0.10 -50.72 -76.86
CA ARG A 4 -1.29 -51.11 -76.05
C ARG A 4 -0.95 -50.65 -74.60
N ALA A 5 -1.97 -50.33 -73.79
CA ALA A 5 -2.09 -50.51 -72.31
C ALA A 5 -0.97 -49.95 -71.38
N THR A 6 -1.27 -49.23 -70.31
CA THR A 6 -1.70 -49.70 -68.97
C THR A 6 -1.64 -48.46 -68.06
N GLY A 7 -2.54 -48.23 -67.11
CA GLY A 7 -2.52 -48.87 -65.81
C GLY A 7 -2.33 -47.79 -64.72
N ALA A 8 -3.22 -47.81 -63.73
CA ALA A 8 -3.38 -46.81 -62.68
C ALA A 8 -2.11 -46.50 -61.88
N VAL A 9 -1.92 -45.22 -61.50
CA VAL A 9 -0.94 -44.81 -60.48
C VAL A 9 -1.60 -43.84 -59.50
N LEU A 10 -1.81 -44.39 -58.30
CA LEU A 10 -1.84 -43.76 -56.98
C LEU A 10 -2.81 -42.60 -56.68
N ALA A 11 -3.79 -42.93 -55.83
CA ALA A 11 -4.34 -42.04 -54.84
C ALA A 11 -3.23 -41.52 -53.90
N ILE A 12 -3.06 -40.19 -53.80
CA ILE A 12 -2.45 -39.53 -52.63
C ILE A 12 -3.19 -38.22 -52.36
N LEU A 13 -3.94 -38.23 -51.26
CA LEU A 13 -4.15 -37.13 -50.30
C LEU A 13 -3.77 -35.71 -50.75
N ALA A 14 -4.78 -34.84 -50.85
CA ALA A 14 -4.63 -33.44 -50.49
C ALA A 14 -5.95 -32.91 -49.91
N LEU A 15 -6.26 -33.35 -48.69
CA LEU A 15 -7.17 -32.65 -47.80
C LEU A 15 -6.51 -31.31 -47.44
N ALA A 16 -6.62 -30.32 -48.32
CA ALA A 16 -6.07 -28.99 -48.11
C ALA A 16 -6.95 -28.23 -47.11
N ALA A 17 -6.61 -28.42 -45.83
CA ALA A 17 -6.75 -27.49 -44.71
C ALA A 17 -7.94 -26.51 -44.78
N LEU A 18 -9.04 -26.89 -44.13
CA LEU A 18 -9.98 -25.93 -43.56
C LEU A 18 -9.25 -25.20 -42.40
N ALA A 19 -8.42 -24.22 -42.72
CA ALA A 19 -7.83 -23.36 -41.70
C ALA A 19 -8.97 -22.50 -41.13
N PRO A 20 -9.30 -22.58 -39.83
CA PRO A 20 -10.08 -21.51 -39.25
C PRO A 20 -9.20 -20.27 -39.36
N ALA A 21 -9.67 -19.26 -40.09
CA ALA A 21 -9.08 -17.94 -40.01
C ALA A 21 -9.05 -17.57 -38.53
N ALA A 22 -7.89 -17.71 -37.91
CA ALA A 22 -7.65 -17.25 -36.56
C ALA A 22 -7.89 -15.75 -36.63
N ARG A 23 -9.12 -15.35 -36.28
CA ARG A 23 -9.43 -13.96 -35.98
C ARG A 23 -8.51 -13.61 -34.83
N THR A 24 -7.38 -13.03 -35.15
CA THR A 24 -6.57 -12.29 -34.20
C THR A 24 -7.56 -11.33 -33.56
N ARG A 25 -7.93 -11.58 -32.30
CA ARG A 25 -8.62 -10.58 -31.51
C ARG A 25 -7.66 -9.41 -31.51
N GLN A 26 -7.98 -8.37 -32.28
CA GLN A 26 -7.33 -7.09 -32.11
C GLN A 26 -7.65 -6.70 -30.67
N SER A 27 -6.67 -6.92 -29.80
CA SER A 27 -6.68 -6.35 -28.47
C SER A 27 -6.53 -4.87 -28.71
N THR A 28 -7.65 -4.16 -28.84
CA THR A 28 -7.67 -2.75 -28.56
C THR A 28 -7.32 -2.64 -27.09
N LEU A 29 -6.03 -2.64 -26.78
CA LEU A 29 -5.46 -1.80 -25.73
C LEU A 29 -5.78 -0.36 -26.13
N GLY A 30 -7.08 -0.05 -26.10
CA GLY A 30 -7.58 1.29 -26.16
C GLY A 30 -6.92 1.99 -24.99
N ALA A 31 -6.26 3.10 -25.32
CA ALA A 31 -5.74 4.06 -24.37
C ALA A 31 -6.66 4.09 -23.14
N GLN A 32 -6.16 3.52 -22.04
CA GLN A 32 -6.72 3.77 -20.73
C GLN A 32 -6.72 5.29 -20.61
N GLY A 33 -7.91 5.89 -20.53
CA GLY A 33 -8.02 7.33 -20.29
C GLY A 33 -7.09 7.66 -19.13
N SER A 34 -6.30 8.73 -19.27
CA SER A 34 -5.41 9.19 -18.20
C SER A 34 -6.22 9.23 -16.91
N ALA A 35 -5.84 8.38 -15.95
CA ALA A 35 -6.49 8.34 -14.64
C ALA A 35 -6.56 9.78 -14.09
N PRO A 36 -7.65 10.16 -13.40
CA PRO A 36 -7.74 11.49 -12.81
C PRO A 36 -6.48 11.77 -11.97
N PRO A 37 -6.00 13.03 -11.93
CA PRO A 37 -4.79 13.38 -11.21
C PRO A 37 -4.88 12.93 -9.76
N LEU A 38 -3.82 12.28 -9.29
CA LEU A 38 -3.74 11.71 -7.94
C LEU A 38 -3.34 12.78 -6.94
N ASN A 39 -3.87 12.66 -5.72
CA ASN A 39 -3.52 13.54 -4.60
C ASN A 39 -2.45 12.87 -3.72
N TRP A 40 -1.50 13.68 -3.25
CA TRP A 40 -0.52 13.27 -2.25
C TRP A 40 -1.03 13.64 -0.85
N TYR A 41 -1.07 12.64 0.04
CA TYR A 41 -1.48 12.85 1.43
C TYR A 41 -0.28 12.67 2.37
N LYS A 42 0.02 13.72 3.14
CA LYS A 42 0.98 13.70 4.25
C LYS A 42 0.33 13.06 5.48
N GLY A 43 0.96 12.07 6.09
CA GLY A 43 0.47 11.43 7.32
C GLY A 43 1.58 10.86 8.19
N ASN A 44 1.23 10.39 9.39
CA ASN A 44 2.12 9.57 10.21
C ASN A 44 1.47 8.21 10.49
N THR A 45 2.20 7.13 10.24
CA THR A 45 1.72 5.76 10.39
C THR A 45 2.12 5.10 11.71
N HIS A 46 2.94 5.76 12.54
CA HIS A 46 3.50 5.18 13.75
C HIS A 46 3.65 6.26 14.81
N THR A 47 2.69 6.31 15.73
CA THR A 47 2.62 7.30 16.79
C THR A 47 2.20 6.66 18.10
N HIS A 48 2.92 6.97 19.18
CA HIS A 48 2.59 6.56 20.55
C HIS A 48 2.03 7.72 21.37
N THR A 49 1.15 7.39 22.29
CA THR A 49 0.47 8.30 23.21
C THR A 49 0.71 7.85 24.65
N LEU A 50 0.13 8.58 25.61
CA LEU A 50 0.10 8.16 27.02
C LEU A 50 -0.58 6.80 27.27
N ASN A 51 -1.27 6.22 26.27
CA ASN A 51 -1.87 4.89 26.38
C ASN A 51 -0.84 3.74 26.30
N SER A 52 0.40 4.01 25.86
CA SER A 52 1.53 3.07 25.97
C SER A 52 2.77 3.71 26.60
N ASP A 53 3.64 4.30 25.78
CA ASP A 53 4.96 4.82 26.15
C ASP A 53 5.27 6.20 25.53
N GLY A 54 4.25 6.85 24.96
CA GLY A 54 4.31 8.25 24.53
C GLY A 54 4.31 9.22 25.71
N ASP A 55 4.49 10.50 25.41
CA ASP A 55 4.58 11.59 26.40
C ASP A 55 3.39 12.56 26.38
N SER A 56 2.41 12.31 25.49
CA SER A 56 1.31 13.23 25.19
C SER A 56 0.00 12.48 25.01
N SER A 57 -1.13 13.10 25.38
CA SER A 57 -2.45 12.47 25.26
C SER A 57 -2.84 12.23 23.80
N PRO A 58 -3.71 11.23 23.50
CA PRO A 58 -4.23 11.04 22.15
C PRO A 58 -4.82 12.31 21.54
N ASP A 59 -5.52 13.11 22.36
CA ASP A 59 -6.11 14.38 21.95
C ASP A 59 -5.05 15.43 21.56
N ASP A 60 -4.00 15.58 22.37
CA ASP A 60 -2.90 16.53 22.10
C ASP A 60 -2.13 16.15 20.83
N VAL A 61 -1.82 14.87 20.70
CA VAL A 61 -1.14 14.30 19.54
C VAL A 61 -1.96 14.53 18.27
N ALA A 62 -3.24 14.16 18.29
CA ALA A 62 -4.13 14.32 17.13
C ALA A 62 -4.31 15.78 16.73
N ARG A 63 -4.51 16.67 17.71
CA ARG A 63 -4.63 18.12 17.48
C ARG A 63 -3.37 18.68 16.84
N TRP A 64 -2.20 18.34 17.36
CA TRP A 64 -0.94 18.81 16.81
C TRP A 64 -0.78 18.39 15.34
N TYR A 65 -1.02 17.12 15.00
CA TYR A 65 -0.90 16.68 13.60
C TYR A 65 -1.87 17.39 12.66
N ARG A 66 -3.11 17.63 13.11
CA ARG A 66 -4.09 18.43 12.36
C ARG A 66 -3.58 19.85 12.12
N GLU A 67 -3.07 20.51 13.16
CA GLU A 67 -2.55 21.89 13.08
C GLU A 67 -1.28 22.00 12.21
N HIS A 68 -0.51 20.92 12.08
CA HIS A 68 0.71 20.85 11.27
C HIS A 68 0.48 20.35 9.83
N GLY A 69 -0.77 20.37 9.38
CA GLY A 69 -1.15 20.09 7.98
C GLY A 69 -1.00 18.63 7.58
N TYR A 70 -1.11 17.70 8.52
CA TYR A 70 -1.24 16.28 8.19
C TYR A 70 -2.67 15.99 7.77
N HIS A 71 -2.82 15.03 6.87
CA HIS A 71 -4.09 14.56 6.33
C HIS A 71 -4.57 13.31 7.05
N PHE A 72 -3.65 12.49 7.54
CA PHE A 72 -4.00 11.32 8.33
C PHE A 72 -2.98 11.04 9.45
N LEU A 73 -3.46 10.37 10.49
CA LEU A 73 -2.68 9.95 11.64
C LEU A 73 -3.09 8.53 12.04
N VAL A 74 -2.11 7.66 12.25
CA VAL A 74 -2.32 6.36 12.89
C VAL A 74 -1.83 6.46 14.34
N LEU A 75 -2.74 6.21 15.28
CA LEU A 75 -2.37 5.95 16.68
C LEU A 75 -2.02 4.48 16.77
N SER A 76 -0.79 4.15 17.16
CA SER A 76 -0.25 2.79 17.12
C SER A 76 0.39 2.42 18.46
N ASP A 77 -0.34 2.61 19.54
CA ASP A 77 0.14 2.33 20.89
C ASP A 77 0.54 0.85 21.05
N HIS A 78 1.49 0.57 21.95
CA HIS A 78 2.01 -0.77 22.16
C HIS A 78 0.95 -1.72 22.73
N ASN A 79 0.58 -2.73 21.95
CA ASN A 79 -0.36 -3.80 22.33
C ASN A 79 -1.71 -3.27 22.86
N PHE A 80 -2.08 -2.07 22.42
CA PHE A 80 -3.28 -1.39 22.85
C PHE A 80 -3.92 -0.66 21.66
N LEU A 81 -5.19 -0.96 21.41
CA LEU A 81 -5.95 -0.31 20.35
C LEU A 81 -6.67 0.93 20.92
N THR A 82 -6.06 2.10 20.71
CA THR A 82 -6.67 3.37 21.11
C THR A 82 -7.90 3.67 20.26
N SER A 83 -9.05 3.90 20.90
CA SER A 83 -10.29 4.29 20.21
C SER A 83 -10.13 5.66 19.56
N THR A 84 -10.52 5.77 18.29
CA THR A 84 -10.44 7.01 17.52
C THR A 84 -11.80 7.64 17.22
N ASP A 85 -12.91 7.03 17.64
CA ASP A 85 -14.26 7.47 17.29
C ASP A 85 -14.55 8.89 17.79
N GLY A 86 -14.25 9.15 19.08
CA GLY A 86 -14.41 10.48 19.67
C GLY A 86 -13.49 11.52 19.03
N LEU A 87 -12.25 11.14 18.73
CA LEU A 87 -11.29 12.03 18.09
C LEU A 87 -11.70 12.37 16.65
N ASN A 88 -12.20 11.41 15.87
CA ASN A 88 -12.72 11.65 14.53
C ASN A 88 -14.00 12.50 14.57
N ALA A 89 -14.88 12.30 15.55
CA ALA A 89 -16.06 13.14 15.72
C ALA A 89 -15.69 14.62 16.01
N LEU A 90 -14.62 14.86 16.78
CA LEU A 90 -14.19 16.20 17.16
C LEU A 90 -13.27 16.87 16.13
N LEU A 91 -12.34 16.13 15.55
CA LEU A 91 -11.24 16.66 14.73
C LEU A 91 -11.41 16.35 13.23
N GLY A 92 -12.23 15.36 12.88
CA GLY A 92 -12.45 14.90 11.50
C GLY A 92 -13.56 15.64 10.75
N ALA A 93 -14.33 16.51 11.41
CA ALA A 93 -15.52 17.17 10.85
C ALA A 93 -15.27 18.04 9.60
N ASP A 94 -14.03 18.46 9.36
CA ASP A 94 -13.66 19.22 8.15
C ASP A 94 -13.28 18.33 6.95
N GLU A 95 -13.40 17.00 7.06
CA GLU A 95 -12.97 15.97 6.07
C GLU A 95 -11.49 16.03 5.64
N ARG A 96 -10.69 16.90 6.28
CA ARG A 96 -9.27 17.11 5.95
C ARG A 96 -8.31 16.31 6.82
N PHE A 97 -8.79 15.70 7.90
CA PHE A 97 -7.96 14.98 8.85
C PHE A 97 -8.60 13.67 9.29
N LEU A 98 -7.94 12.55 8.99
CA LEU A 98 -8.41 11.21 9.31
C LEU A 98 -7.54 10.57 10.40
N ILE A 99 -8.17 10.12 11.49
CA ILE A 99 -7.48 9.40 12.56
C ILE A 99 -7.82 7.92 12.46
N ILE A 100 -6.81 7.12 12.20
CA ILE A 100 -6.92 5.69 11.95
C ILE A 100 -6.51 4.94 13.22
N PRO A 101 -7.34 4.02 13.74
CA PRO A 101 -6.95 3.18 14.86
C PRO A 101 -5.89 2.18 14.38
N GLY A 102 -4.82 2.05 15.16
CA GLY A 102 -3.75 1.09 14.92
C GLY A 102 -3.21 0.56 16.24
N GLU A 103 -2.40 -0.49 16.14
CA GLU A 103 -1.74 -1.10 17.29
C GLU A 103 -0.32 -1.48 16.87
N GLU A 104 0.68 -1.13 17.67
CA GLU A 104 2.00 -1.70 17.52
C GLU A 104 2.07 -3.00 18.31
N ALA A 105 1.88 -4.13 17.62
CA ALA A 105 2.09 -5.46 18.20
C ALA A 105 3.57 -5.63 18.59
N THR A 106 3.83 -5.44 19.87
CA THR A 106 5.16 -5.32 20.45
C THR A 106 5.58 -6.63 21.07
N CYS A 107 6.66 -7.16 20.52
CA CYS A 107 7.31 -8.36 21.03
C CYS A 107 8.52 -7.94 21.86
N SER A 108 8.52 -8.26 23.15
CA SER A 108 9.71 -8.07 23.98
C SER A 108 10.86 -8.92 23.43
N THR A 109 12.09 -8.45 23.61
CA THR A 109 13.30 -9.19 23.20
C THR A 109 13.38 -10.60 23.82
N TRP A 110 12.64 -10.84 24.90
CA TRP A 110 12.48 -12.14 25.53
C TRP A 110 11.63 -13.12 24.70
N CYS A 111 10.53 -12.66 24.07
CA CYS A 111 9.74 -13.47 23.14
C CYS A 111 10.52 -13.79 21.84
N ALA A 112 11.34 -12.85 21.34
CA ALA A 112 12.22 -13.10 20.18
C ALA A 112 13.28 -14.19 20.47
N ARG A 113 13.85 -14.21 21.69
CA ARG A 113 14.81 -15.24 22.13
C ARG A 113 14.18 -16.63 22.28
N ARG A 114 12.96 -16.74 22.82
CA ARG A 114 12.24 -18.04 22.90
C ARG A 114 11.83 -18.58 21.54
N ALA A 115 11.53 -17.71 20.58
CA ALA A 115 11.19 -18.09 19.20
C ALA A 115 12.40 -18.45 18.31
N GLY A 116 13.61 -18.57 18.87
CA GLY A 116 14.81 -18.97 18.14
C GLY A 116 15.36 -17.95 17.14
N ARG A 117 14.87 -16.71 17.13
CA ARG A 117 15.31 -15.67 16.19
C ARG A 117 16.57 -14.96 16.73
N ARG A 118 17.72 -15.24 16.14
CA ARG A 118 19.04 -14.64 16.50
C ARG A 118 19.22 -13.16 16.12
N SER A 119 18.27 -12.58 15.40
CA SER A 119 18.36 -11.19 14.96
C SER A 119 17.54 -10.32 15.90
N SER A 120 18.22 -9.63 16.81
CA SER A 120 17.70 -8.43 17.45
C SER A 120 17.55 -7.35 16.38
N ARG A 121 16.50 -7.43 15.55
CA ARG A 121 15.94 -6.19 15.02
C ARG A 121 15.55 -5.40 16.25
N ARG A 122 16.17 -4.24 16.40
CA ARG A 122 16.03 -3.36 17.54
C ARG A 122 14.53 -3.01 17.71
N CYS A 123 13.82 -3.80 18.51
CA CYS A 123 12.50 -3.49 19.05
C CYS A 123 12.70 -2.45 20.15
N ASN A 124 13.15 -1.25 19.77
CA ASN A 124 13.40 -0.18 20.73
C ASN A 124 12.13 0.67 20.84
N ALA A 125 11.18 0.12 21.61
CA ALA A 125 10.20 0.88 22.37
C ALA A 125 10.94 1.63 23.47
N THR A 126 11.67 2.68 23.08
CA THR A 126 12.00 3.75 24.02
C THR A 126 10.96 4.81 23.79
N SER A 127 10.37 5.28 24.89
CA SER A 127 9.59 6.51 24.97
C SER A 127 10.26 7.58 24.12
N THR A 128 9.76 7.73 22.91
CA THR A 128 10.29 8.71 21.97
C THR A 128 9.41 9.92 22.16
N PRO A 129 9.99 11.08 22.55
CA PRO A 129 9.19 12.28 22.68
C PRO A 129 8.40 12.52 21.42
N PHE A 130 7.17 12.98 21.57
CA PHE A 130 6.25 13.19 20.45
C PHE A 130 6.90 13.96 19.29
N ALA A 131 7.64 15.02 19.59
CA ALA A 131 8.39 15.81 18.60
C ALA A 131 9.40 14.97 17.77
N ARG A 132 10.03 13.96 18.40
CA ARG A 132 10.98 13.06 17.75
C ARG A 132 10.27 12.06 16.83
N GLN A 133 9.05 11.63 17.18
CA GLN A 133 8.24 10.76 16.32
C GLN A 133 7.72 11.51 15.09
N ALA A 134 7.24 12.74 15.27
CA ALA A 134 6.72 13.58 14.19
C ALA A 134 7.77 13.84 13.09
N ALA A 135 9.01 14.16 13.47
CA ALA A 135 10.09 14.45 12.53
C ALA A 135 10.61 13.21 11.76
N SER A 136 10.53 12.01 12.35
CA SER A 136 11.20 10.82 11.79
C SER A 136 10.30 9.87 10.99
N ARG A 137 8.97 10.01 11.08
CA ARG A 137 8.01 8.99 10.60
C ARG A 137 6.90 9.54 9.68
N THR A 138 7.12 10.72 9.10
CA THR A 138 6.21 11.30 8.12
C THR A 138 6.20 10.47 6.83
N SER A 139 5.01 10.02 6.42
CA SER A 139 4.77 9.26 5.19
C SER A 139 3.92 10.06 4.21
N THR A 140 4.21 9.93 2.93
CA THR A 140 3.40 10.48 1.84
C THR A 140 2.92 9.35 0.96
N ILE A 141 1.61 9.16 0.84
CA ILE A 141 1.04 8.05 0.05
C ILE A 141 0.42 8.64 -1.23
N PRO A 142 0.84 8.16 -2.43
CA PRO A 142 0.13 8.44 -3.66
C PRO A 142 -1.01 7.42 -3.85
N THR A 143 -2.12 7.83 -4.44
CA THR A 143 -3.20 6.91 -4.84
C THR A 143 -2.92 6.16 -6.16
N SER A 144 -1.65 5.83 -6.43
CA SER A 144 -1.05 5.13 -7.60
C SER A 144 -0.84 5.94 -8.90
N GLY A 145 0.41 5.99 -9.40
CA GLY A 145 0.78 6.47 -10.75
C GLY A 145 1.10 7.98 -10.91
N GLY A 146 1.07 8.77 -9.84
CA GLY A 146 1.26 10.23 -9.88
C GLY A 146 2.71 10.75 -9.80
N PRO A 147 2.95 12.05 -10.06
CA PRO A 147 4.26 12.71 -10.01
C PRO A 147 4.91 12.58 -8.64
N SER A 148 6.25 12.61 -8.53
CA SER A 148 7.00 12.45 -7.27
C SER A 148 6.44 13.28 -6.10
N PRO A 149 6.52 12.76 -4.85
CA PRO A 149 6.00 13.48 -3.69
C PRO A 149 6.66 14.86 -3.54
N PRO A 150 5.92 15.87 -3.07
CA PRO A 150 6.54 17.14 -2.71
C PRO A 150 7.61 16.91 -1.63
N PRO A 151 8.70 17.69 -1.62
CA PRO A 151 9.74 17.55 -0.61
C PRO A 151 9.12 17.66 0.78
N THR A 152 9.26 16.62 1.59
CA THR A 152 8.87 16.65 2.99
C THR A 152 9.88 17.55 3.71
N SER A 153 9.49 18.79 4.02
CA SER A 153 10.26 19.61 4.95
C SER A 153 10.32 18.88 6.31
N PRO A 154 11.51 18.69 6.90
CA PRO A 154 11.58 18.30 8.30
C PRO A 154 10.91 19.42 9.12
N VAL A 155 9.93 19.03 9.94
CA VAL A 155 9.31 19.91 10.95
C VAL A 155 10.29 20.14 12.08
#